data_AF-A0AAX4KJ10-F1
#
_entry.id   AF-A0AAX4KJ10-F1
#
_cell.length_a   1.000
_cell.length_b   1.000
_cell.length_c   1.000
_cell.angle_alpha   90.00
_cell.angle_beta   90.00
_cell.angle_gamma   90.00
#
_symmetry.space_group_name_H-M   'P 1'
#
loop_
_entity.id
_entity.type
_entity.pdbx_description
1 polymer ?
#
loop_
_entity_poly.entity_id
_entity_poly.type
_entity_poly.pdbx_seq_one_letter_code
_entity_poly.pdbx_strand_id
1 'polypeptide(L)'
;MSILLLLLRIISYPFFILLHLLFVLSSLLLRTYETFTSQSNSAYQLQDERQIPPSKHLALILVPSKTRRKDEKSALVKSILRAIEWSGEWGVEELSIWDGQGLIQSVLPNLMKTLSQNITQHNHNQLPPSPPSTPPNGPTQDISPPDEYEEEGPVSPSPQRKQGKSLVKETRVGLGSGSRLGDEVRSVKIYPGLSSNKSLKIHFLPPSASDEVIINLTKRYVERKKDVSEITVRNVDRDIKEQLHFTSDPDLLLIHHLSPPPIWKSYLPRSPPELWGYPFWSLRITEIYQFPSPLPLLHHLNPLILSFRSSSLPFLRKLGYSIALPVNINSDGYGILHREEWNGAIGAWSKMEQRLGK
;
A
#
# COMPACT_ATOMS: atom_id res chain seq x y z
N MET A 1 -36.31 23.95 -36.60
CA MET A 1 -34.88 23.65 -36.36
C MET A 1 -34.16 23.86 -37.69
N SER A 2 -33.19 24.76 -37.78
CA SER A 2 -32.64 25.23 -39.08
C SER A 2 -31.87 24.13 -39.82
N ILE A 3 -32.10 23.98 -41.13
CA ILE A 3 -31.39 23.05 -42.04
C ILE A 3 -29.86 23.19 -41.91
N LEU A 4 -29.39 24.41 -41.61
CA LEU A 4 -27.99 24.72 -41.37
C LEU A 4 -27.38 23.92 -40.20
N LEU A 5 -28.13 23.76 -39.09
CA LEU A 5 -27.64 23.00 -37.92
C LEU A 5 -27.54 21.51 -38.23
N LEU A 6 -28.44 20.98 -39.05
CA LEU A 6 -28.39 19.59 -39.49
C LEU A 6 -27.16 19.35 -40.37
N LEU A 7 -26.91 20.24 -41.35
CA LEU A 7 -25.76 20.15 -42.24
C LEU A 7 -24.45 20.31 -41.47
N LEU A 8 -24.38 21.26 -40.53
CA LEU A 8 -23.22 21.42 -39.65
C LEU A 8 -22.97 20.16 -38.82
N ARG A 9 -24.01 19.52 -38.27
CA ARG A 9 -23.87 18.29 -37.49
C ARG A 9 -23.38 17.11 -38.34
N ILE A 10 -23.85 17.00 -39.58
CA ILE A 10 -23.42 15.95 -40.52
C ILE A 10 -21.94 16.12 -40.88
N ILE A 11 -21.46 17.36 -41.04
CA ILE A 11 -20.05 17.64 -41.35
C ILE A 11 -19.15 17.57 -40.10
N SER A 12 -19.61 18.08 -38.96
CA SER A 12 -18.81 18.14 -37.74
C SER A 12 -18.56 16.77 -37.14
N TYR A 13 -19.52 15.85 -37.25
CA TYR A 13 -19.42 14.52 -36.67
C TYR A 13 -18.22 13.69 -37.19
N PRO A 14 -18.03 13.49 -38.52
CA PRO A 14 -16.86 12.78 -39.02
C PRO A 14 -15.54 13.50 -38.70
N PHE A 15 -15.55 14.84 -38.66
CA PHE A 15 -14.39 15.63 -38.26
C PHE A 15 -14.01 15.37 -36.79
N PHE A 16 -14.98 15.36 -35.86
CA PHE A 16 -14.71 15.01 -34.46
C PHE A 16 -14.25 13.57 -34.30
N ILE A 17 -14.78 12.62 -35.09
CA ILE A 17 -14.29 11.24 -35.12
C ILE A 17 -12.83 11.20 -35.56
N LEU A 18 -12.47 11.90 -36.65
CA LEU A 18 -11.10 11.95 -37.15
C LEU A 18 -10.15 12.54 -36.09
N LEU A 19 -10.52 13.66 -35.47
CA LEU A 19 -9.73 14.26 -34.38
C LEU A 19 -9.57 13.29 -33.20
N HIS A 20 -10.63 12.58 -32.82
CA HIS A 20 -10.58 11.60 -31.75
C HIS A 20 -9.66 10.43 -32.10
N LEU A 21 -9.72 9.90 -33.34
CA LEU A 21 -8.83 8.84 -33.82
C LEU A 21 -7.37 9.30 -33.83
N LEU A 22 -7.10 10.51 -34.31
CA LEU A 22 -5.75 11.09 -34.28
C LEU A 22 -5.23 11.22 -32.85
N PHE A 23 -6.06 11.69 -31.91
CA PHE A 23 -5.71 11.80 -30.50
C PHE A 23 -5.45 10.44 -29.83
N VAL A 24 -6.29 9.44 -30.11
CA VAL A 24 -6.10 8.07 -29.59
C VAL A 24 -4.81 7.47 -30.17
N LEU A 25 -4.57 7.62 -31.47
CA LEU A 25 -3.37 7.11 -32.13
C LEU A 25 -2.10 7.80 -31.61
N SER A 26 -2.11 9.13 -31.48
CA SER A 26 -0.97 9.88 -30.93
C SER A 26 -0.70 9.49 -29.48
N SER A 27 -1.74 9.32 -28.67
CA SER A 27 -1.63 8.86 -27.28
C SER A 27 -1.08 7.43 -27.19
N LEU A 28 -1.51 6.54 -28.08
CA LEU A 28 -1.02 5.17 -28.15
C LEU A 28 0.45 5.12 -28.57
N LEU A 29 0.83 5.89 -29.59
CA LEU A 29 2.22 6.00 -30.05
C LEU A 29 3.11 6.57 -28.95
N LEU A 30 2.68 7.65 -28.28
CA LEU A 30 3.41 8.25 -27.18
C LEU A 30 3.58 7.25 -26.02
N ARG A 31 2.51 6.58 -25.58
CA ARG A 31 2.60 5.57 -24.52
C ARG A 31 3.48 4.38 -24.89
N THR A 32 3.45 3.97 -26.16
CA THR A 32 4.31 2.90 -26.68
C THR A 32 5.77 3.34 -26.65
N TYR A 33 6.03 4.57 -27.13
CA TYR A 33 7.35 5.18 -27.08
C TYR A 33 7.86 5.33 -25.64
N GLU A 34 7.05 5.87 -24.74
CA GLU A 34 7.35 5.98 -23.31
C GLU A 34 7.60 4.60 -22.70
N THR A 35 6.82 3.58 -23.02
CA THR A 35 7.05 2.21 -22.50
C THR A 35 8.40 1.66 -22.92
N PHE A 36 8.84 1.94 -24.14
CA PHE A 36 10.12 1.45 -24.65
C PHE A 36 11.32 2.33 -24.30
N THR A 37 11.12 3.63 -24.07
CA THR A 37 12.20 4.59 -23.81
C THR A 37 12.33 4.97 -22.35
N SER A 38 11.30 4.75 -21.53
CA SER A 38 11.41 4.83 -20.08
C SER A 38 12.38 3.74 -19.65
N GLN A 39 13.66 4.10 -19.50
CA GLN A 39 14.62 3.22 -18.86
C GLN A 39 13.97 2.77 -17.55
N SER A 40 13.79 1.46 -17.41
CA SER A 40 13.44 0.88 -16.13
C SER A 40 14.60 1.24 -15.22
N ASN A 41 14.49 2.35 -14.48
CA ASN A 41 15.51 2.89 -13.57
C ASN A 41 15.70 1.98 -12.34
N SER A 42 15.54 0.66 -12.52
CA SER A 42 14.97 -0.26 -11.55
C SER A 42 15.98 -0.86 -10.58
N ALA A 43 17.18 -0.30 -10.46
CA ALA A 43 18.12 -0.76 -9.42
C ALA A 43 19.17 0.28 -9.06
N TYR A 44 19.79 0.92 -10.06
CA TYR A 44 20.93 1.80 -9.82
C TYR A 44 20.53 3.19 -9.31
N GLN A 45 19.40 3.74 -9.76
CA GLN A 45 18.97 5.07 -9.34
C GLN A 45 18.43 5.11 -7.91
N LEU A 46 17.89 3.99 -7.42
CA LEU A 46 17.39 3.85 -6.05
C LEU A 46 18.50 3.98 -4.98
N GLN A 47 19.78 3.82 -5.34
CA GLN A 47 20.88 4.02 -4.40
C GLN A 47 21.18 5.50 -4.17
N ASP A 48 21.06 6.33 -5.20
CA ASP A 48 21.31 7.77 -5.12
C ASP A 48 20.10 8.50 -4.48
N GLU A 49 18.88 8.01 -4.72
CA GLU A 49 17.66 8.52 -4.09
C GLU A 49 17.57 8.29 -2.57
N ARG A 50 18.46 7.47 -1.97
CA ARG A 50 18.49 7.27 -0.51
C ARG A 50 18.80 8.54 0.30
N GLN A 51 19.21 9.62 -0.36
CA GLN A 51 19.43 10.91 0.30
C GLN A 51 18.12 11.65 0.60
N ILE A 52 17.03 11.32 -0.10
CA ILE A 52 15.74 11.97 0.08
C ILE A 52 15.03 11.29 1.25
N PRO A 53 14.55 12.04 2.26
CA PRO A 53 13.82 11.45 3.37
C PRO A 53 12.57 10.73 2.84
N PRO A 54 12.25 9.53 3.36
CA PRO A 54 11.06 8.80 2.93
C PRO A 54 9.79 9.58 3.30
N SER A 55 8.70 9.32 2.55
CA SER A 55 7.39 9.83 2.92
C SER A 55 7.02 9.35 4.32
N LYS A 56 6.49 10.25 5.13
CA LYS A 56 6.11 9.91 6.51
C LYS A 56 4.86 9.07 6.49
N HIS A 57 3.88 9.48 5.67
CA HIS A 57 2.62 8.78 5.53
C HIS A 57 2.31 8.50 4.06
N LEU A 58 2.19 7.22 3.73
CA LEU A 58 1.75 6.74 2.42
C LEU A 58 0.31 6.24 2.50
N ALA A 59 -0.55 6.73 1.61
CA ALA A 59 -1.89 6.22 1.43
C ALA A 59 -1.96 5.27 0.23
N LEU A 60 -2.67 4.16 0.36
CA LEU A 60 -2.87 3.17 -0.69
C LEU A 60 -4.37 2.94 -0.91
N ILE A 61 -4.84 3.30 -2.10
CA ILE A 61 -6.18 2.96 -2.58
C ILE A 61 -6.10 1.69 -3.42
N LEU A 62 -6.78 0.64 -2.98
CA LEU A 62 -6.93 -0.63 -3.70
C LEU A 62 -8.31 -0.65 -4.34
N VAL A 63 -8.38 -0.28 -5.61
CA VAL A 63 -9.64 -0.14 -6.35
C VAL A 63 -10.21 -1.52 -6.69
N PRO A 64 -11.36 -1.90 -6.12
CA PRO A 64 -12.00 -3.16 -6.43
C PRO A 64 -12.62 -3.15 -7.84
N SER A 65 -12.79 -4.35 -8.37
CA SER A 65 -13.41 -4.56 -9.67
C SER A 65 -14.93 -4.39 -9.59
N LYS A 66 -15.54 -3.86 -10.66
CA LYS A 66 -17.01 -3.80 -10.76
C LYS A 66 -17.66 -5.19 -10.74
N THR A 67 -16.94 -6.20 -11.23
CA THR A 67 -17.39 -7.58 -11.32
C THR A 67 -16.59 -8.42 -10.33
N ARG A 68 -17.09 -8.57 -9.09
CA ARG A 68 -16.39 -9.30 -8.00
C ARG A 68 -15.76 -10.59 -8.51
N ARG A 69 -14.43 -10.62 -8.62
CA ARG A 69 -13.69 -11.81 -9.08
C ARG A 69 -13.37 -12.71 -7.88
N LYS A 70 -13.33 -14.02 -8.11
CA LYS A 70 -13.00 -15.00 -7.04
C LYS A 70 -11.63 -14.74 -6.43
N ASP A 71 -10.67 -14.32 -7.24
CA ASP A 71 -9.27 -14.09 -6.83
C ASP A 71 -9.01 -12.67 -6.33
N GLU A 72 -9.99 -11.79 -6.35
CA GLU A 72 -9.80 -10.38 -5.98
C GLU A 72 -9.42 -10.21 -4.51
N LYS A 73 -10.00 -11.03 -3.63
CA LYS A 73 -9.65 -11.02 -2.20
C LYS A 73 -8.22 -11.47 -1.95
N SER A 74 -7.74 -12.47 -2.70
CA SER A 74 -6.36 -12.95 -2.55
C SER A 74 -5.37 -11.93 -3.13
N ALA A 75 -5.71 -11.28 -4.24
CA ALA A 75 -4.95 -10.19 -4.82
C ALA A 75 -4.87 -8.97 -3.87
N LEU A 76 -5.98 -8.59 -3.24
CA LEU A 76 -6.04 -7.55 -2.21
C LEU A 76 -5.09 -7.87 -1.05
N VAL A 77 -5.20 -9.06 -0.45
CA VAL A 77 -4.34 -9.48 0.68
C VAL A 77 -2.87 -9.46 0.28
N LYS A 78 -2.52 -10.02 -0.88
CA LYS A 78 -1.12 -10.01 -1.37
C LYS A 78 -0.60 -8.59 -1.60
N SER A 79 -1.41 -7.71 -2.17
CA SER A 79 -1.06 -6.30 -2.41
C SER A 79 -0.79 -5.56 -1.11
N ILE A 80 -1.63 -5.78 -0.09
CA ILE A 80 -1.44 -5.20 1.24
C ILE A 80 -0.14 -5.70 1.88
N LEU A 81 0.11 -7.01 1.85
CA LEU A 81 1.33 -7.58 2.43
C LEU A 81 2.61 -7.04 1.76
N ARG A 82 2.59 -6.93 0.43
CA ARG A 82 3.69 -6.32 -0.35
C ARG A 82 3.88 -4.84 -0.02
N ALA A 83 2.80 -4.06 0.02
CA ALA A 83 2.87 -2.65 0.38
C ALA A 83 3.43 -2.45 1.80
N ILE A 84 3.05 -3.31 2.75
CA ILE A 84 3.57 -3.30 4.12
C ILE A 84 5.08 -3.59 4.14
N GLU A 85 5.51 -4.64 3.44
CA GLU A 85 6.91 -5.03 3.32
C GLU A 85 7.74 -3.89 2.71
N TRP A 86 7.32 -3.35 1.56
CA TRP A 86 8.04 -2.30 0.85
C TRP A 86 8.00 -0.95 1.55
N SER A 87 6.92 -0.62 2.25
CA SER A 87 6.84 0.55 3.14
C SER A 87 7.91 0.46 4.23
N GLY A 88 8.09 -0.73 4.80
CA GLY A 88 9.10 -1.00 5.80
C GLY A 88 10.53 -0.91 5.28
N GLU A 89 10.79 -1.49 4.10
CA GLU A 89 12.08 -1.37 3.42
C GLU A 89 12.44 0.09 3.11
N TRP A 90 11.45 0.90 2.71
CA TRP A 90 11.64 2.31 2.38
C TRP A 90 11.71 3.22 3.62
N GLY A 91 11.30 2.73 4.79
CA GLY A 91 11.30 3.50 6.02
C GLY A 91 10.12 4.47 6.17
N VAL A 92 8.98 4.15 5.54
CA VAL A 92 7.70 4.85 5.75
C VAL A 92 7.25 4.64 7.20
N GLU A 93 6.73 5.69 7.83
CA GLU A 93 6.33 5.65 9.26
C GLU A 93 4.86 5.22 9.42
N GLU A 94 4.01 5.61 8.46
CA GLU A 94 2.56 5.42 8.49
C GLU A 94 2.05 4.97 7.11
N LEU A 95 1.22 3.91 7.07
CA LEU A 95 0.60 3.37 5.86
C LEU A 95 -0.92 3.30 6.07
N SER A 96 -1.71 4.04 5.30
CA SER A 96 -3.17 3.91 5.30
C SER A 96 -3.65 3.14 4.07
N ILE A 97 -4.66 2.29 4.25
CA ILE A 97 -5.16 1.39 3.21
C ILE A 97 -6.67 1.54 3.12
N TRP A 98 -7.16 1.76 1.89
CA TRP A 98 -8.55 2.04 1.56
C TRP A 98 -8.98 1.25 0.33
N ASP A 99 -10.20 0.71 0.34
CA ASP A 99 -10.82 0.09 -0.86
C ASP A 99 -12.18 0.69 -1.25
N GLY A 100 -12.74 1.55 -0.41
CA GLY A 100 -14.03 2.23 -0.63
C GLY A 100 -15.28 1.34 -0.55
N GLN A 101 -15.15 0.02 -0.66
CA GLN A 101 -16.30 -0.90 -0.71
C GLN A 101 -16.43 -1.82 0.51
N GLY A 102 -15.50 -1.77 1.46
CA GLY A 102 -15.55 -2.60 2.64
C GLY A 102 -14.89 -3.98 2.46
N LEU A 103 -14.20 -4.21 1.34
CA LEU A 103 -13.58 -5.48 1.01
C LEU A 103 -12.44 -5.80 1.97
N ILE A 104 -11.67 -4.78 2.38
CA ILE A 104 -10.60 -4.92 3.38
C ILE A 104 -11.17 -5.48 4.69
N GLN A 105 -12.29 -4.94 5.17
CA GLN A 105 -12.92 -5.35 6.42
C GLN A 105 -13.33 -6.84 6.36
N SER A 106 -13.75 -7.31 5.18
CA SER A 106 -14.10 -8.71 4.97
C SER A 106 -12.91 -9.68 5.03
N VAL A 107 -11.69 -9.22 4.70
CA VAL A 107 -10.47 -10.05 4.74
C VAL A 107 -9.60 -9.78 5.98
N LEU A 108 -9.92 -8.73 6.74
CA LEU A 108 -9.10 -8.23 7.84
C LEU A 108 -8.78 -9.28 8.90
N PRO A 109 -9.71 -10.16 9.35
CA PRO A 109 -9.38 -11.20 10.33
C PRO A 109 -8.29 -12.16 9.83
N ASN A 110 -8.38 -12.58 8.56
CA ASN A 110 -7.40 -13.46 7.94
C ASN A 110 -6.06 -12.73 7.74
N LEU A 111 -6.11 -11.48 7.28
CA LEU A 111 -4.93 -10.65 7.10
C LEU A 111 -4.17 -10.45 8.42
N MET A 112 -4.88 -10.17 9.52
CA MET A 112 -4.28 -10.02 10.86
C MET A 112 -3.64 -11.32 11.35
N LYS A 113 -4.26 -12.47 11.06
CA LYS A 113 -3.67 -13.78 11.35
C LYS A 113 -2.39 -13.99 10.53
N THR A 114 -2.40 -13.67 9.23
CA THR A 114 -1.20 -13.79 8.37
C THR A 114 -0.09 -12.83 8.80
N LEU A 115 -0.41 -11.58 9.16
CA LEU A 115 0.56 -10.61 9.66
C LEU A 115 1.21 -11.09 10.95
N SER A 116 0.43 -11.60 11.90
CA SER A 116 0.99 -12.12 13.16
C SER A 116 1.86 -13.36 12.95
N GLN A 117 1.48 -14.27 12.03
CA GLN A 117 2.27 -15.44 11.65
C GLN A 117 3.59 -15.07 10.94
N ASN A 118 3.55 -14.11 10.00
CA ASN A 118 4.76 -13.68 9.30
C ASN A 118 5.75 -13.02 10.26
N ILE A 119 5.25 -12.23 11.21
CA ILE A 119 6.08 -11.59 12.25
C ILE A 119 6.72 -12.63 13.17
N THR A 120 6.01 -13.69 13.58
CA THR A 120 6.61 -14.74 14.42
C THR A 120 7.63 -15.59 13.65
N GLN A 121 7.35 -15.94 12.39
CA GLN A 121 8.26 -16.72 11.55
C GLN A 121 9.58 -15.97 11.28
N HIS A 122 9.52 -14.68 10.97
CA HIS A 122 10.70 -13.88 10.71
C HIS A 122 11.63 -13.83 11.94
N ASN A 123 11.07 -13.76 13.14
CA ASN A 123 11.85 -13.77 14.39
C ASN A 123 12.45 -15.15 14.72
N HIS A 124 11.74 -16.25 14.44
CA HIS A 124 12.23 -17.60 14.74
C HIS A 124 13.39 -18.04 13.86
N ASN A 125 13.42 -17.63 12.59
CA ASN A 125 14.50 -17.99 11.66
C ASN A 125 15.80 -17.23 11.92
N GLN A 126 15.81 -16.31 12.89
CA GLN A 126 16.92 -15.37 13.12
C GLN A 126 17.62 -15.57 14.45
N LEU A 127 17.01 -16.28 15.39
CA LEU A 127 17.75 -16.78 16.54
C LEU A 127 18.53 -18.01 16.04
N PRO A 128 19.87 -18.06 16.22
CA PRO A 128 20.60 -19.29 15.99
C PRO A 128 19.89 -20.40 16.78
N PRO A 129 19.73 -21.61 16.22
CA PRO A 129 19.14 -22.71 16.97
C PRO A 129 19.86 -22.78 18.31
N SER A 130 19.12 -22.59 19.41
CA SER A 130 19.70 -22.63 20.74
C SER A 130 20.57 -23.89 20.81
N PRO A 131 21.82 -23.79 21.31
CA PRO A 131 22.69 -24.96 21.39
C PRO A 131 21.91 -26.10 22.06
N PRO A 132 21.99 -27.34 21.54
CA PRO A 132 21.26 -28.46 22.09
C PRO A 132 21.53 -28.51 23.59
N SER A 133 20.47 -28.53 24.41
CA SER A 133 20.60 -28.57 25.86
C SER A 133 21.59 -29.66 26.23
N THR A 134 22.72 -29.27 26.81
CA THR A 134 23.72 -30.23 27.29
C THR A 134 23.00 -31.23 28.19
N PRO A 135 23.16 -32.55 27.95
CA PRO A 135 22.50 -33.56 28.78
C PRO A 135 22.90 -33.34 30.25
N PRO A 136 21.98 -33.58 31.20
CA PRO A 136 22.26 -33.42 32.62
C PRO A 136 23.28 -34.47 33.04
N ASN A 137 24.57 -34.14 32.95
CA ASN A 137 25.63 -34.89 33.60
C ASN A 137 25.72 -34.42 35.06
N GLY A 138 24.90 -35.03 35.91
CA GLY A 138 24.98 -34.92 37.35
C GLY A 138 24.76 -36.29 37.97
N PRO A 139 25.76 -36.87 38.67
CA PRO A 139 25.64 -38.20 39.27
C PRO A 139 24.66 -38.17 40.44
N THR A 140 23.65 -39.04 40.37
CA THR A 140 22.76 -39.38 41.47
C THR A 140 23.58 -40.05 42.57
N GLN A 141 23.91 -39.31 43.63
CA GLN A 141 24.27 -39.93 44.90
C GLN A 141 23.00 -40.05 45.73
N ASP A 142 22.48 -41.28 45.76
CA ASP A 142 21.64 -41.77 46.85
C ASP A 142 22.39 -41.66 48.17
N ILE A 143 21.65 -41.37 49.25
CA ILE A 143 21.66 -42.03 50.56
C ILE A 143 21.23 -41.04 51.67
N SER A 144 20.22 -41.48 52.45
CA SER A 144 19.95 -41.19 53.88
C SER A 144 18.77 -40.26 54.28
N PRO A 145 18.15 -40.51 55.48
CA PRO A 145 16.71 -40.75 55.66
C PRO A 145 15.98 -39.63 56.45
N PRO A 146 14.67 -39.77 56.78
CA PRO A 146 13.81 -38.66 57.15
C PRO A 146 13.88 -38.37 58.65
N ASP A 147 14.17 -37.14 59.04
CA ASP A 147 13.83 -36.61 60.36
C ASP A 147 13.10 -35.27 60.21
N GLU A 148 11.95 -35.24 60.85
CA GLU A 148 10.98 -34.15 60.95
C GLU A 148 11.59 -32.92 61.62
N TYR A 149 11.73 -31.80 60.91
CA TYR A 149 11.72 -30.47 61.54
C TYR A 149 11.08 -29.45 60.59
N GLU A 150 9.98 -28.85 61.05
CA GLU A 150 9.39 -27.64 60.48
C GLU A 150 10.38 -26.48 60.67
N GLU A 151 10.83 -25.87 59.57
CA GLU A 151 11.48 -24.56 59.63
C GLU A 151 11.16 -23.73 58.38
N GLU A 152 10.46 -22.61 58.60
CA GLU A 152 10.12 -21.60 57.60
C GLU A 152 11.41 -20.96 57.04
N GLY A 153 11.77 -21.33 55.81
CA GLY A 153 12.91 -20.79 55.07
C GLY A 153 12.50 -20.11 53.75
N PRO A 154 13.26 -19.10 53.28
CA PRO A 154 12.80 -18.06 52.37
C PRO A 154 12.51 -18.55 50.95
N VAL A 155 11.39 -18.08 50.40
CA VAL A 155 10.91 -18.33 49.04
C VAL A 155 11.98 -17.92 48.02
N SER A 156 12.64 -18.93 47.44
CA SER A 156 13.57 -18.77 46.34
C SER A 156 12.81 -18.29 45.09
N PRO A 157 13.20 -17.16 44.46
CA PRO A 157 12.48 -16.63 43.32
C PRO A 157 12.70 -17.53 42.11
N SER A 158 11.71 -18.38 41.83
CA SER A 158 11.61 -19.13 40.58
C SER A 158 11.78 -18.16 39.40
N PRO A 159 12.63 -18.46 38.41
CA PRO A 159 12.80 -17.62 37.24
C PRO A 159 11.49 -17.63 36.46
N GLN A 160 10.68 -16.58 36.63
CA GLN A 160 9.51 -16.33 35.81
C GLN A 160 9.99 -16.25 34.36
N ARG A 161 9.74 -17.34 33.64
CA ARG A 161 9.88 -17.46 32.19
C ARG A 161 9.04 -16.34 31.57
N LYS A 162 9.70 -15.23 31.24
CA LYS A 162 9.11 -14.07 30.56
C LYS A 162 8.52 -14.59 29.25
N GLN A 163 7.22 -14.87 29.25
CA GLN A 163 6.47 -15.21 28.04
C GLN A 163 6.71 -14.07 27.04
N GLY A 164 7.20 -14.44 25.85
CA GLY A 164 7.61 -13.50 24.82
C GLY A 164 6.51 -12.48 24.56
N LYS A 165 6.83 -11.20 24.76
CA LYS A 165 5.93 -10.10 24.44
C LYS A 165 5.64 -10.18 22.94
N SER A 166 4.39 -10.46 22.58
CA SER A 166 3.92 -10.42 21.19
C SER A 166 4.31 -9.08 20.56
N LEU A 167 5.06 -9.13 19.46
CA LEU A 167 5.53 -7.92 18.74
C LEU A 167 4.39 -7.18 18.02
N VAL A 168 3.23 -7.81 17.86
CA VAL A 168 2.03 -7.14 17.37
C VAL A 168 1.32 -6.53 18.57
N LYS A 169 1.63 -5.26 18.84
CA LYS A 169 0.83 -4.48 19.78
C LYS A 169 -0.40 -3.97 19.05
N GLU A 170 -1.45 -4.78 19.07
CA GLU A 170 -2.78 -4.32 18.69
C GLU A 170 -3.15 -3.17 19.64
N THR A 171 -3.26 -1.97 19.09
CA THR A 171 -3.74 -0.83 19.87
C THR A 171 -5.25 -0.96 19.90
N ARG A 172 -5.78 -1.64 20.92
CA ARG A 172 -7.22 -1.80 21.10
C ARG A 172 -7.84 -0.41 21.24
N VAL A 173 -8.61 -0.02 20.23
CA VAL A 173 -9.48 1.15 20.24
C VAL A 173 -10.61 0.83 21.23
N GLY A 174 -10.97 1.82 22.06
CA GLY A 174 -11.87 1.65 23.19
C GLY A 174 -13.21 1.06 22.79
N LEU A 175 -13.75 0.15 23.62
CA LEU A 175 -15.09 -0.38 23.50
C LEU A 175 -16.13 0.74 23.67
N GLY A 176 -16.39 1.50 22.61
CA GLY A 176 -17.57 2.35 22.49
C GLY A 176 -18.78 1.46 22.25
N SER A 177 -19.66 1.37 23.24
CA SER A 177 -20.89 0.58 23.20
C SER A 177 -21.74 0.94 21.98
N GLY A 178 -21.83 0.03 21.00
CA GLY A 178 -22.82 0.10 19.90
C GLY A 178 -22.28 0.22 18.47
N SER A 179 -20.98 0.35 18.25
CA SER A 179 -20.42 0.41 16.89
C SER A 179 -20.52 -0.95 16.19
N ARG A 180 -21.06 -0.98 14.97
CA ARG A 180 -21.16 -2.22 14.19
C ARG A 180 -19.77 -2.75 13.91
N LEU A 181 -19.62 -4.07 14.02
CA LEU A 181 -18.35 -4.78 13.84
C LEU A 181 -17.80 -4.53 12.42
N GLY A 182 -16.95 -3.51 12.25
CA GLY A 182 -16.38 -3.15 10.94
C GLY A 182 -16.31 -1.66 10.64
N ASP A 183 -16.99 -0.80 11.41
CA ASP A 183 -17.10 0.63 11.08
C ASP A 183 -16.00 1.50 11.69
N GLU A 184 -15.09 0.91 12.47
CA GLU A 184 -13.99 1.63 13.12
C GLU A 184 -12.65 1.45 12.39
N VAL A 185 -11.86 2.53 12.36
CA VAL A 185 -10.49 2.53 11.84
C VAL A 185 -9.64 1.61 12.71
N ARG A 186 -9.06 0.57 12.10
CA ARG A 186 -8.16 -0.34 12.80
C ARG A 186 -6.72 0.02 12.53
N SER A 187 -5.97 0.25 13.60
CA SER A 187 -4.55 0.59 13.51
C SER A 187 -3.67 -0.48 14.14
N VAL A 188 -2.62 -0.87 13.42
CA VAL A 188 -1.68 -1.91 13.85
C VAL A 188 -0.27 -1.37 13.73
N LYS A 189 0.52 -1.54 14.79
CA LYS A 189 1.94 -1.16 14.76
C LYS A 189 2.77 -2.42 14.53
N ILE A 190 3.60 -2.39 13.49
CA ILE A 190 4.53 -3.47 13.16
C ILE A 190 5.97 -2.94 13.08
N TYR A 191 6.93 -3.85 13.11
CA TYR A 191 8.36 -3.54 12.97
C TYR A 191 8.86 -4.32 11.74
N PRO A 192 8.86 -3.69 10.56
CA PRO A 192 9.22 -4.38 9.33
C PRO A 192 10.74 -4.55 9.25
N GLY A 193 11.20 -5.80 9.35
CA GLY A 193 12.59 -6.18 9.15
C GLY A 193 13.53 -5.90 10.33
N LEU A 194 14.76 -6.40 10.19
CA LEU A 194 15.84 -6.30 11.18
C LEU A 194 16.58 -4.95 11.17
N SER A 195 16.64 -4.30 10.01
CA SER A 195 17.48 -3.12 9.79
C SER A 195 16.79 -1.81 10.19
N SER A 196 15.47 -1.82 10.33
CA SER A 196 14.70 -0.64 10.69
C SER A 196 14.30 -0.70 12.16
N ASN A 197 14.95 0.12 12.98
CA ASN A 197 14.46 0.43 14.34
C ASN A 197 13.15 1.23 14.32
N LYS A 198 12.64 1.59 13.13
CA LYS A 198 11.41 2.34 12.97
C LYS A 198 10.24 1.38 12.85
N SER A 199 9.20 1.66 13.63
CA SER A 199 7.93 1.00 13.49
C SER A 199 7.14 1.58 12.32
N LEU A 200 6.42 0.73 11.60
CA LEU A 200 5.42 1.12 10.63
C LEU A 200 4.03 1.01 11.27
N LYS A 201 3.26 2.10 11.27
CA LYS A 201 1.86 2.11 11.72
C LYS A 201 0.95 1.93 10.52
N ILE A 202 0.10 0.91 10.54
CA ILE A 202 -0.80 0.56 9.44
C ILE A 202 -2.23 0.91 9.85
N HIS A 203 -2.96 1.59 8.97
CA HIS A 203 -4.36 2.00 9.16
C HIS A 203 -5.24 1.32 8.13
N PHE A 204 -6.16 0.48 8.58
CA PHE A 204 -7.21 -0.10 7.73
C PHE A 204 -8.47 0.75 7.87
N LEU A 205 -8.76 1.52 6.82
CA LEU A 205 -9.85 2.48 6.81
C LEU A 205 -11.16 1.79 6.36
N PRO A 206 -12.22 1.78 7.17
CA PRO A 206 -13.56 1.31 6.78
C PRO A 206 -14.27 2.35 5.91
N PRO A 207 -15.24 1.97 5.06
CA PRO A 207 -15.99 2.93 4.22
C PRO A 207 -16.57 4.14 4.96
N SER A 208 -16.93 3.98 6.24
CA SER A 208 -17.35 5.05 7.15
C SER A 208 -16.28 6.12 7.41
N ALA A 209 -15.00 5.82 7.19
CA ALA A 209 -13.90 6.76 7.37
C ALA A 209 -13.93 7.96 6.39
N SER A 210 -14.77 7.92 5.37
CA SER A 210 -14.96 9.00 4.40
C SER A 210 -15.89 10.10 4.94
N ASP A 211 -17.04 10.30 4.31
CA ASP A 211 -18.01 11.35 4.66
C ASP A 211 -18.52 11.25 6.10
N GLU A 212 -18.65 10.04 6.66
CA GLU A 212 -19.17 9.89 8.01
C GLU A 212 -18.25 10.48 9.07
N VAL A 213 -16.94 10.59 8.83
CA VAL A 213 -16.01 11.28 9.74
C VAL A 213 -16.36 12.76 9.87
N ILE A 214 -16.70 13.41 8.76
CA ILE A 214 -17.12 14.81 8.74
C ILE A 214 -18.49 14.97 9.38
N ILE A 215 -19.43 14.06 9.07
CA ILE A 215 -20.77 14.07 9.66
C ILE A 215 -20.68 13.88 11.18
N ASN A 216 -19.90 12.92 11.65
CA ASN A 216 -19.73 12.63 13.07
C ASN A 216 -19.00 13.76 13.80
N LEU A 217 -18.00 14.37 13.16
CA LEU A 217 -17.36 15.57 13.70
C LEU A 217 -18.35 16.73 13.84
N THR A 218 -19.17 16.95 12.81
CA THR A 218 -20.20 18.01 12.80
C THR A 218 -21.22 17.77 13.92
N LYS A 219 -21.72 16.54 14.06
CA LYS A 219 -22.62 16.15 15.18
C LYS A 219 -21.97 16.43 16.53
N ARG A 220 -20.71 16.03 16.73
CA ARG A 220 -19.96 16.30 17.98
C ARG A 220 -19.84 17.79 18.27
N TYR A 221 -19.63 18.63 17.26
CA TYR A 221 -19.56 20.08 17.45
C TYR A 221 -20.91 20.69 17.82
N VAL A 222 -21.99 20.23 17.19
CA VAL A 222 -23.37 20.66 17.50
C VAL A 222 -23.79 20.21 18.90
N GLU A 223 -23.56 18.95 19.27
CA GLU A 223 -23.88 18.39 20.59
C GLU A 223 -23.14 19.12 21.71
N ARG A 224 -21.89 19.50 21.48
CA ARG A 224 -21.08 20.30 22.42
C ARG A 224 -21.43 21.79 22.42
N LYS A 225 -22.35 22.23 21.56
CA LYS A 225 -22.72 23.65 21.35
C LYS A 225 -21.48 24.54 21.14
N LYS A 226 -20.51 24.04 20.37
CA LYS A 226 -19.27 24.76 20.09
C LYS A 226 -19.59 26.01 19.26
N ASP A 227 -19.07 27.17 19.65
CA ASP A 227 -19.27 28.40 18.89
C ASP A 227 -18.58 28.30 17.52
N VAL A 228 -19.23 28.81 16.47
CA VAL A 228 -18.74 28.80 15.09
C VAL A 228 -17.41 29.56 14.98
N SER A 229 -17.24 30.62 15.77
CA SER A 229 -16.00 31.40 15.82
C SER A 229 -14.79 30.58 16.30
N GLU A 230 -15.01 29.53 17.10
CA GLU A 230 -13.97 28.64 17.61
C GLU A 230 -13.65 27.48 16.65
N ILE A 231 -14.43 27.30 15.59
CA ILE A 231 -14.22 26.25 14.59
C ILE A 231 -13.17 26.72 13.59
N THR A 232 -11.91 26.51 13.94
CA THR A 232 -10.77 26.78 13.06
C THR A 232 -10.38 25.55 12.24
N VAL A 233 -9.75 25.76 11.08
CA VAL A 233 -9.20 24.66 10.24
C VAL A 233 -8.28 23.75 11.06
N ARG A 234 -7.44 24.32 11.94
CA ARG A 234 -6.54 23.56 12.80
C ARG A 234 -7.27 22.64 13.79
N ASN A 235 -8.42 23.08 14.31
CA ASN A 235 -9.25 22.26 15.19
C ASN A 235 -9.88 21.10 14.42
N VAL A 236 -10.41 21.38 13.23
CA VAL A 236 -10.98 20.35 12.34
C VAL A 236 -9.91 19.34 11.92
N ASP A 237 -8.72 19.81 11.52
CA ASP A 237 -7.56 18.97 11.17
C ASP A 237 -7.20 18.00 12.29
N ARG A 238 -7.05 18.51 13.51
CA ARG A 238 -6.69 17.70 14.68
C ARG A 238 -7.77 16.65 14.95
N ASP A 239 -9.03 17.06 14.97
CA ASP A 239 -10.13 16.19 15.37
C ASP A 239 -10.42 15.12 14.29
N ILE A 240 -10.17 15.41 13.01
CA ILE A 240 -10.22 14.41 11.92
C ILE A 240 -9.05 13.44 12.01
N LYS A 241 -7.83 13.93 12.22
CA LYS A 241 -6.65 13.06 12.42
C LYS A 241 -6.85 12.12 13.60
N GLU A 242 -7.41 12.62 14.69
CA GLU A 242 -7.76 11.80 15.85
C GLU A 242 -8.76 10.69 15.49
N GLN A 243 -9.83 11.00 14.74
CA GLN A 243 -10.81 9.99 14.31
C GLN A 243 -10.23 8.95 13.34
N LEU A 244 -9.29 9.35 12.47
CA LEU A 244 -8.60 8.47 11.53
C LEU A 244 -7.37 7.75 12.14
N HIS A 245 -7.06 8.06 13.40
CA HIS A 245 -5.84 7.70 14.11
C HIS A 245 -4.53 8.15 13.43
N PHE A 246 -4.62 9.10 12.49
CA PHE A 246 -3.48 9.57 11.72
C PHE A 246 -2.52 10.40 12.57
N THR A 247 -1.23 10.17 12.39
CA THR A 247 -0.20 11.03 12.99
C THR A 247 0.18 12.21 12.10
N SER A 248 0.10 12.01 10.79
CA SER A 248 0.35 13.03 9.77
C SER A 248 -0.63 12.87 8.60
N ASP A 249 -0.77 13.91 7.77
CA ASP A 249 -1.50 13.79 6.50
C ASP A 249 -0.65 12.97 5.52
N PRO A 250 -1.23 12.17 4.60
CA PRO A 250 -0.47 11.43 3.61
C PRO A 250 0.30 12.37 2.68
N ASP A 251 1.59 12.09 2.46
CA ASP A 251 2.44 12.83 1.53
C ASP A 251 2.29 12.28 0.10
N LEU A 252 2.05 10.97 -0.01
CA LEU A 252 1.88 10.24 -1.26
C LEU A 252 0.66 9.34 -1.17
N LEU A 253 -0.21 9.39 -2.18
CA LEU A 253 -1.34 8.51 -2.36
C LEU A 253 -1.18 7.68 -3.64
N LEU A 254 -1.06 6.37 -3.47
CA LEU A 254 -0.95 5.39 -4.55
C LEU A 254 -2.32 4.78 -4.85
N ILE A 255 -2.77 4.85 -6.10
CA ILE A 255 -4.00 4.19 -6.56
C ILE A 255 -3.63 2.97 -7.41
N HIS A 256 -3.95 1.79 -6.89
CA HIS A 256 -3.74 0.52 -7.54
C HIS A 256 -5.08 -0.17 -7.84
N HIS A 257 -5.24 -0.70 -9.06
CA HIS A 257 -6.46 -1.38 -9.48
C HIS A 257 -6.33 -2.89 -9.33
N LEU A 258 -7.19 -3.51 -8.50
CA LEU A 258 -7.23 -4.96 -8.27
C LEU A 258 -7.76 -5.74 -9.49
N SER A 259 -8.30 -5.05 -10.48
CA SER A 259 -8.59 -5.64 -11.78
C SER A 259 -7.97 -4.81 -12.88
N PRO A 260 -7.27 -5.45 -13.85
CA PRO A 260 -6.82 -4.73 -15.02
C PRO A 260 -8.03 -4.18 -15.77
N PRO A 261 -7.89 -2.98 -16.38
CA PRO A 261 -8.92 -2.50 -17.29
C PRO A 261 -9.13 -3.50 -18.43
N PRO A 262 -10.33 -3.54 -19.04
CA PRO A 262 -10.54 -4.31 -20.27
C PRO A 262 -9.48 -3.97 -21.32
N ILE A 263 -9.10 -4.96 -22.14
CA ILE A 263 -8.04 -4.83 -23.16
C ILE A 263 -8.26 -3.59 -24.04
N TRP A 264 -9.48 -3.38 -24.54
CA TRP A 264 -9.83 -2.23 -25.36
C TRP A 264 -9.64 -0.89 -24.62
N LYS A 265 -9.99 -0.83 -23.33
CA LYS A 265 -9.82 0.37 -22.50
C LYS A 265 -8.34 0.67 -22.23
N SER A 266 -7.48 -0.35 -22.26
CA SER A 266 -6.04 -0.18 -22.07
C SER A 266 -5.37 0.58 -23.23
N TYR A 267 -5.95 0.53 -24.44
CA TYR A 267 -5.50 1.31 -25.59
C TYR A 267 -6.03 2.75 -25.61
N LEU A 268 -7.09 3.03 -24.86
CA LEU A 268 -7.65 4.37 -24.77
C LEU A 268 -6.80 5.27 -23.85
N PRO A 269 -6.89 6.60 -24.02
CA PRO A 269 -6.37 7.56 -23.06
C PRO A 269 -6.82 7.21 -21.64
N ARG A 270 -5.91 7.39 -20.70
CA ARG A 270 -6.12 7.03 -19.30
C ARG A 270 -7.25 7.87 -18.70
N SER A 271 -8.18 7.20 -18.00
CA SER A 271 -9.19 7.90 -17.22
C SER A 271 -8.52 8.68 -16.08
N PRO A 272 -9.03 9.87 -15.71
CA PRO A 272 -8.50 10.61 -14.59
C PRO A 272 -8.51 9.75 -13.31
N PRO A 273 -7.54 9.94 -12.41
CA PRO A 273 -7.52 9.21 -11.14
C PRO A 273 -8.79 9.54 -10.34
N GLU A 274 -9.46 8.50 -9.87
CA GLU A 274 -10.58 8.61 -8.95
C GLU A 274 -10.08 8.27 -7.54
N LEU A 275 -10.53 9.03 -6.53
CA LEU A 275 -10.11 8.83 -5.13
C LEU A 275 -11.01 7.83 -4.38
N TRP A 276 -12.04 7.29 -5.02
CA TRP A 276 -12.91 6.24 -4.45
C TRP A 276 -13.47 6.57 -3.05
N GLY A 277 -13.70 7.85 -2.75
CA GLY A 277 -14.16 8.28 -1.44
C GLY A 277 -13.11 8.21 -0.34
N TYR A 278 -11.81 8.12 -0.63
CA TYR A 278 -10.76 8.25 0.39
C TYR A 278 -10.96 9.56 1.20
N PRO A 279 -10.69 9.60 2.52
CA PRO A 279 -10.92 10.76 3.37
C PRO A 279 -10.30 12.05 2.83
N PHE A 280 -11.11 12.87 2.15
CA PHE A 280 -10.63 13.97 1.31
C PHE A 280 -9.96 15.09 2.11
N TRP A 281 -10.36 15.30 3.36
CA TRP A 281 -9.80 16.34 4.21
C TRP A 281 -8.29 16.18 4.45
N SER A 282 -7.82 14.93 4.47
CA SER A 282 -6.40 14.61 4.67
C SER A 282 -5.57 14.78 3.39
N LEU A 283 -6.18 15.09 2.23
CA LEU A 283 -5.50 15.08 0.92
C LEU A 283 -5.00 16.44 0.41
N ARG A 284 -4.95 17.47 1.27
CA ARG A 284 -4.72 18.86 0.86
C ARG A 284 -3.41 19.11 0.09
N ILE A 285 -2.34 18.41 0.47
CA ILE A 285 -1.00 18.54 -0.13
C ILE A 285 -0.43 17.17 -0.53
N THR A 286 -1.32 16.20 -0.74
CA THR A 286 -0.93 14.82 -1.05
C THR A 286 -0.68 14.66 -2.54
N GLU A 287 0.49 14.13 -2.89
CA GLU A 287 0.79 13.77 -4.26
C GLU A 287 0.02 12.51 -4.66
N ILE A 288 -0.72 12.56 -5.76
CA ILE A 288 -1.53 11.43 -6.23
C ILE A 288 -0.78 10.73 -7.36
N TYR A 289 -0.36 9.51 -7.09
CA TYR A 289 0.25 8.64 -8.09
C TYR A 289 -0.71 7.51 -8.45
N GLN A 290 -0.85 7.28 -9.75
CA GLN A 290 -1.50 6.08 -10.26
C GLN A 290 -0.64 5.55 -11.40
N PHE A 291 -0.37 4.25 -11.38
CA PHE A 291 0.54 3.64 -12.34
C PHE A 291 -0.06 3.67 -13.75
N PRO A 292 0.75 3.96 -14.79
CA PRO A 292 0.28 3.86 -16.16
C PRO A 292 -0.19 2.43 -16.43
N SER A 293 -1.41 2.28 -16.96
CA SER A 293 -1.88 0.98 -17.41
C SER A 293 -0.94 0.45 -18.48
N PRO A 294 -0.37 -0.76 -18.33
CA PRO A 294 0.52 -1.31 -19.35
C PRO A 294 -0.27 -1.46 -20.65
N LEU A 295 0.39 -1.22 -21.77
CA LEU A 295 -0.20 -1.56 -23.05
C LEU A 295 -0.26 -3.09 -23.16
N PRO A 296 -1.45 -3.65 -23.42
CA PRO A 296 -1.60 -5.09 -23.54
C PRO A 296 -0.76 -5.58 -24.73
N LEU A 297 -0.36 -6.84 -24.69
CA LEU A 297 0.41 -7.52 -25.73
C LEU A 297 1.86 -7.04 -25.94
N LEU A 298 2.28 -5.86 -25.45
CA LEU A 298 3.69 -5.42 -25.63
C LEU A 298 4.69 -6.38 -24.98
N HIS A 299 4.32 -7.04 -23.89
CA HIS A 299 5.15 -8.06 -23.26
C HIS A 299 5.42 -9.28 -24.16
N HIS A 300 4.60 -9.53 -25.20
CA HIS A 300 4.89 -10.57 -26.20
C HIS A 300 6.06 -10.20 -27.11
N LEU A 301 6.51 -8.93 -27.11
CA LEU A 301 7.73 -8.50 -27.79
C LEU A 301 8.97 -8.76 -26.94
N ASN A 302 8.84 -9.16 -25.67
CA ASN A 302 9.98 -9.44 -24.80
C ASN A 302 10.96 -10.46 -25.41
N PRO A 303 10.53 -11.60 -25.99
CA PRO A 303 11.44 -12.53 -26.65
C PRO A 303 12.23 -11.90 -27.80
N LEU A 304 11.60 -11.02 -28.59
CA LEU A 304 12.26 -10.29 -29.67
C LEU A 304 13.29 -9.29 -29.14
N ILE A 305 12.91 -8.52 -28.11
CA ILE A 305 13.82 -7.56 -27.45
C ILE A 305 15.01 -8.29 -26.83
N LEU A 306 14.77 -9.43 -26.18
CA LEU A 306 15.83 -10.28 -25.63
C LEU A 306 16.73 -10.85 -26.73
N SER A 307 16.17 -11.25 -27.88
CA SER A 307 16.93 -11.66 -29.06
C SER A 307 17.82 -10.53 -29.61
N PHE A 308 17.32 -9.28 -29.61
CA PHE A 308 18.16 -8.13 -29.95
C PHE A 308 19.29 -7.93 -28.94
N ARG A 309 19.03 -8.02 -27.64
CA ARG A 309 20.06 -7.91 -26.58
C ARG A 309 21.11 -9.00 -26.66
N SER A 310 20.76 -10.22 -27.06
CA SER A 310 21.69 -11.33 -27.23
C SER A 310 22.33 -11.42 -28.62
N SER A 311 21.95 -10.54 -29.55
CA SER A 311 22.46 -10.55 -30.92
C SER A 311 23.99 -10.40 -30.96
N SER A 312 24.63 -11.13 -31.88
CA SER A 312 26.06 -10.98 -32.19
C SER A 312 26.39 -9.66 -32.90
N LEU A 313 25.40 -9.04 -33.54
CA LEU A 313 25.55 -7.77 -34.25
C LEU A 313 25.51 -6.59 -33.26
N PRO A 314 26.59 -5.77 -33.15
CA PRO A 314 26.66 -4.71 -32.15
C PRO A 314 25.53 -3.68 -32.23
N PHE A 315 25.04 -3.38 -33.44
CA PHE A 315 23.96 -2.40 -33.62
C PHE A 315 22.62 -2.92 -33.08
N LEU A 316 22.27 -4.20 -33.32
CA LEU A 316 21.05 -4.81 -32.77
C LEU A 316 21.13 -4.93 -31.25
N ARG A 317 22.31 -5.27 -30.73
CA ARG A 317 22.55 -5.30 -29.29
C ARG A 317 22.32 -3.94 -28.65
N LYS A 318 22.91 -2.88 -29.22
CA LYS A 318 22.71 -1.50 -28.76
C LYS A 318 21.22 -1.12 -28.80
N LEU A 319 20.51 -1.46 -29.88
CA LEU A 319 19.08 -1.25 -29.99
C LEU A 319 18.30 -2.00 -28.90
N GLY A 320 18.59 -3.29 -28.69
CA GLY A 320 17.95 -4.10 -27.64
C GLY A 320 18.15 -3.55 -26.23
N TYR A 321 19.32 -2.96 -25.92
CA TYR A 321 19.57 -2.31 -24.63
C TYR A 321 18.95 -0.91 -24.51
N SER A 322 18.72 -0.22 -25.63
CA SER A 322 17.99 1.06 -25.63
C SER A 322 16.50 0.90 -25.38
N ILE A 323 15.94 -0.29 -25.63
CA ILE A 323 14.53 -0.62 -25.43
C ILE A 323 14.34 -1.23 -24.04
N ALA A 324 13.55 -0.59 -23.18
CA ALA A 324 13.13 -1.16 -21.91
C ALA A 324 12.25 -2.41 -22.13
N LEU A 325 12.33 -3.39 -21.23
CA LEU A 325 11.46 -4.56 -21.29
C LEU A 325 10.09 -4.20 -20.71
N PRO A 326 8.99 -4.32 -21.48
CA PRO A 326 7.65 -4.21 -20.94
C PRO A 326 7.45 -5.13 -19.72
N VAL A 327 6.92 -4.56 -18.64
CA VAL A 327 6.63 -5.29 -17.39
C VAL A 327 5.55 -6.33 -17.66
N ASN A 328 5.82 -7.59 -17.32
CA ASN A 328 4.82 -8.64 -17.35
C ASN A 328 4.02 -8.64 -16.05
N ILE A 329 2.99 -7.80 -15.98
CA ILE A 329 2.09 -7.68 -14.80
C ILE A 329 1.35 -9.01 -14.51
N ASN A 330 1.28 -9.93 -15.46
CA ASN A 330 0.51 -11.16 -15.27
C ASN A 330 1.30 -12.31 -14.60
N SER A 331 2.60 -12.16 -14.33
CA SER A 331 3.43 -13.27 -13.79
C SER A 331 3.01 -13.71 -12.40
N ASP A 332 2.58 -12.77 -11.55
CA ASP A 332 2.35 -13.02 -10.12
C ASP A 332 0.87 -13.24 -9.78
N GLY A 333 0.01 -13.10 -10.79
CA GLY A 333 -1.44 -13.08 -10.67
C GLY A 333 -2.03 -11.70 -10.96
N TYR A 334 -3.28 -11.67 -11.42
CA TYR A 334 -3.96 -10.43 -11.79
C TYR A 334 -4.25 -9.55 -10.57
N GLY A 335 -4.00 -8.24 -10.70
CA GLY A 335 -4.44 -7.24 -9.72
C GLY A 335 -3.66 -7.25 -8.41
N ILE A 336 -2.46 -7.84 -8.41
CA ILE A 336 -1.54 -7.74 -7.29
C ILE A 336 -0.65 -6.53 -7.50
N LEU A 337 -0.40 -5.77 -6.45
CA LEU A 337 0.54 -4.65 -6.49
C LEU A 337 1.95 -5.14 -6.86
N HIS A 338 2.54 -4.52 -7.89
CA HIS A 338 3.87 -4.86 -8.40
C HIS A 338 4.95 -3.93 -7.87
N ARG A 339 6.18 -4.44 -7.80
CA ARG A 339 7.32 -3.70 -7.25
C ARG A 339 7.69 -2.52 -8.14
N GLU A 340 7.51 -2.65 -9.45
CA GLU A 340 7.73 -1.60 -10.44
C GLU A 340 6.75 -0.44 -10.25
N GLU A 341 5.49 -0.76 -9.92
CA GLU A 341 4.47 0.25 -9.63
C GLU A 341 4.80 1.02 -8.36
N TRP A 342 5.19 0.31 -7.30
CA TRP A 342 5.67 0.90 -6.06
C TRP A 342 6.88 1.81 -6.28
N ASN A 343 7.94 1.27 -6.90
CA ASN A 343 9.18 2.01 -7.14
C ASN A 343 8.93 3.23 -8.04
N GLY A 344 8.05 3.11 -9.03
CA GLY A 344 7.65 4.23 -9.89
C GLY A 344 6.96 5.34 -9.10
N ALA A 345 6.07 4.98 -8.16
CA ALA A 345 5.39 5.95 -7.30
C ALA A 345 6.38 6.70 -6.40
N ILE A 346 7.27 5.96 -5.74
CA ILE A 346 8.29 6.51 -4.84
C ILE A 346 9.28 7.39 -5.61
N GLY A 347 9.77 6.93 -6.76
CA GLY A 347 10.71 7.68 -7.60
C GLY A 347 10.08 8.88 -8.33
N ALA A 348 8.75 8.91 -8.47
CA ALA A 348 8.04 10.09 -8.93
C ALA A 348 7.91 11.11 -7.78
N TRP A 349 7.50 10.65 -6.60
CA TRP A 349 7.37 11.48 -5.40
C TRP A 349 8.69 12.12 -4.97
N SER A 350 9.80 11.38 -5.03
CA SER A 350 11.14 11.87 -4.70
C SER A 350 11.56 13.08 -5.55
N LYS A 351 11.01 13.20 -6.76
CA LYS A 351 11.32 14.27 -7.73
C LYS A 351 10.32 15.42 -7.69
N MET A 352 9.24 15.30 -6.92
CA MET A 352 8.23 16.34 -6.83
C MET A 352 8.72 17.52 -6.01
N GLU A 353 8.46 18.73 -6.52
CA GLU A 353 8.68 19.98 -5.81
C GLU A 353 7.35 20.46 -5.21
N GLN A 354 7.20 20.43 -3.89
CA GLN A 354 6.02 20.96 -3.22
C GLN A 354 6.16 22.46 -2.95
N ARG A 355 5.34 23.25 -3.63
CA ARG A 355 5.38 24.73 -3.56
C ARG A 355 4.52 25.34 -2.46
N LEU A 356 3.55 24.56 -1.95
CA LEU A 356 2.67 24.97 -0.84
C LEU A 356 2.00 26.35 -1.04
N GLY A 357 1.72 26.72 -2.30
CA GLY A 357 1.08 27.99 -2.66
C GLY A 357 1.99 29.22 -2.75
N LYS A 358 3.31 29.06 -2.67
CA LYS A 358 4.30 30.09 -3.03
C LYS A 358 4.71 29.94 -4.49
#